data_AF-A0A7S4HH62-F1
#
_entry.id   AF-A0A7S4HH62-F1
#
_cell.length_a   1.000
_cell.length_b   1.000
_cell.length_c   1.000
_cell.angle_alpha   90.00
_cell.angle_beta   90.00
_cell.angle_gamma   90.00
#
_symmetry.space_group_name_H-M   'P 1'
#
loop_
_entity.id
_entity.type
_entity.pdbx_description
1 polymer ?
#
loop_
_entity_poly.entity_id
_entity_poly.type
_entity_poly.pdbx_seq_one_letter_code
_entity_poly.pdbx_strand_id
1 'polypeptide(L)'
;AFICLVMSRNMYPGSGVTSRAQYQMAQQVQQNQIVTPQKLQELVKQIDENEHLDPDVASFLIEMAEEFVDNVTTFACNLAQHRKGDSLEVKDLQLHLERNWNIRIPGFHESASTAKKTSIPDTHKQRMDLVNKSQNAKR
;
A
#
# COMPACT_ATOMS: atom_id res chain seq x y z
N ALA A 1 10.12 42.55 -33.38
CA ALA A 1 11.53 42.90 -33.15
C ALA A 1 11.88 42.85 -31.65
N PHE A 2 11.77 41.67 -31.02
CA PHE A 2 12.17 41.45 -29.62
C PHE A 2 12.76 40.04 -29.39
N ILE A 3 13.30 39.42 -30.44
CA ILE A 3 14.01 38.13 -30.39
C ILE A 3 15.45 38.31 -30.90
N CYS A 4 16.16 39.34 -30.46
CA CYS A 4 17.56 39.53 -30.85
C CYS A 4 18.44 40.19 -29.77
N LEU A 5 18.02 40.22 -28.50
CA LEU A 5 18.81 40.83 -27.42
C LEU A 5 19.10 39.88 -26.24
N VAL A 6 19.36 38.60 -26.54
CA VAL A 6 19.96 37.65 -25.56
C VAL A 6 21.05 36.80 -26.23
N MET A 7 21.78 37.32 -27.22
CA MET A 7 22.90 36.58 -27.85
C MET A 7 24.15 37.43 -28.07
N SER A 8 24.53 38.25 -27.09
CA SER A 8 25.85 38.89 -27.10
C SER A 8 26.37 39.11 -25.69
N ARG A 9 26.78 38.00 -25.05
CA ARG A 9 27.89 37.92 -24.08
C ARG A 9 28.10 36.47 -23.63
N ASN A 10 29.36 36.01 -23.70
CA ASN A 10 29.93 34.68 -23.40
C ASN A 10 29.78 33.69 -24.57
N MET A 11 30.75 33.41 -25.44
CA MET A 11 32.23 33.29 -25.35
C MET A 11 32.75 32.22 -24.38
N TYR A 12 33.08 31.07 -24.98
CA TYR A 12 33.86 29.89 -24.58
C TYR A 12 33.26 28.77 -23.68
N PRO A 13 33.57 27.49 -24.01
CA PRO A 13 33.05 26.30 -23.36
C PRO A 13 33.96 25.87 -22.19
N GLY A 14 33.36 25.41 -21.11
CA GLY A 14 34.08 24.86 -19.96
C GLY A 14 33.13 24.23 -18.97
N SER A 15 33.26 22.91 -18.83
CA SER A 15 32.98 22.08 -17.65
C SER A 15 32.13 22.70 -16.53
N GLY A 16 30.87 22.27 -16.41
CA GLY A 16 30.04 22.59 -15.25
C GLY A 16 28.56 22.41 -15.55
N VAL A 17 28.05 21.19 -15.48
CA VAL A 17 26.61 20.97 -15.44
C VAL A 17 26.05 21.61 -14.17
N THR A 18 25.20 22.59 -14.41
CA THR A 18 24.38 23.45 -13.56
C THR A 18 23.82 22.76 -12.29
N SER A 19 24.31 23.15 -11.10
CA SER A 19 23.84 22.58 -9.82
C SER A 19 22.39 22.94 -9.44
N ARG A 20 21.81 23.98 -10.02
CA ARG A 20 20.45 24.43 -9.68
C ARG A 20 19.35 23.42 -10.05
N ALA A 21 19.53 22.71 -11.16
CA ALA A 21 18.63 21.62 -11.55
C ALA A 21 18.80 20.40 -10.63
N GLN A 22 20.05 20.09 -10.22
CA GLN A 22 20.38 18.96 -9.34
C GLN A 22 19.80 19.11 -7.93
N TYR A 23 19.79 20.33 -7.38
CA TYR A 23 19.15 20.60 -6.09
C TYR A 23 17.61 20.51 -6.15
N GLN A 24 17.00 20.90 -7.27
CA GLN A 24 15.55 20.84 -7.44
C GLN A 24 15.03 19.40 -7.58
N MET A 25 15.76 18.54 -8.30
CA MET A 25 15.39 17.12 -8.42
C MET A 25 15.54 16.36 -7.09
N ALA A 26 16.59 16.63 -6.30
CA ALA A 26 16.76 16.00 -4.98
C ALA A 26 15.65 16.37 -3.99
N GLN A 27 15.14 17.60 -4.04
CA GLN A 27 14.01 18.04 -3.20
C GLN A 27 12.68 17.39 -3.60
N GLN A 28 12.47 17.10 -4.89
CA GLN A 28 11.25 16.44 -5.36
C GLN A 28 11.20 14.96 -4.98
N VAL A 29 12.33 14.26 -5.02
CA VAL A 29 12.40 12.84 -4.58
C VAL A 29 12.03 12.72 -3.10
N GLN A 30 12.48 13.64 -2.25
CA GLN A 30 12.10 13.66 -0.83
C GLN A 30 10.61 13.95 -0.59
N GLN A 31 9.94 14.73 -1.45
CA GLN A 31 8.50 14.98 -1.33
C GLN A 31 7.63 13.79 -1.78
N ASN A 32 8.20 12.88 -2.57
CA ASN A 32 7.47 11.73 -3.10
C ASN A 32 7.67 10.45 -2.29
N GLN A 33 8.51 10.50 -1.24
CA GLN A 33 8.71 9.38 -0.34
C GLN A 33 7.61 9.35 0.72
N ILE A 34 6.81 8.29 0.75
CA ILE A 34 5.70 8.13 1.69
C ILE A 34 6.15 8.02 3.15
N VAL A 35 7.35 7.47 3.39
CA VAL A 35 7.94 7.28 4.71
C VAL A 35 9.38 7.79 4.67
N THR A 36 9.66 8.86 5.43
CA THR A 36 11.02 9.37 5.58
C THR A 36 11.77 8.60 6.67
N PRO A 37 13.11 8.54 6.62
CA PRO A 37 13.93 7.92 7.67
C PRO A 37 13.67 8.52 9.06
N GLN A 38 13.41 9.83 9.12
CA GLN A 38 13.04 10.51 10.36
C GLN A 38 11.73 9.97 10.92
N LYS A 39 10.73 9.77 10.07
CA LYS A 39 9.44 9.24 10.49
C LYS A 39 9.53 7.79 10.94
N LEU A 40 10.32 6.97 10.24
CA LEU A 40 10.57 5.60 10.66
C LEU A 40 11.22 5.55 12.06
N GLN A 41 12.21 6.40 12.33
CA GLN A 41 12.83 6.47 13.66
C GLN A 41 11.84 6.91 14.75
N GLU A 42 10.95 7.86 14.46
CA GLU A 42 9.87 8.24 15.38
C GLU A 42 8.91 7.09 15.69
N LEU A 43 8.64 6.23 14.69
CA LEU A 43 7.78 5.05 14.86
C LEU A 43 8.47 3.98 15.71
N VAL A 44 9.76 3.73 15.49
CA VAL A 44 10.55 2.78 16.30
C VAL A 44 10.57 3.21 17.76
N LYS A 45 10.78 4.50 18.04
CA LYS A 45 10.80 5.04 19.41
C LYS A 45 9.46 4.91 20.14
N GLN A 46 8.34 4.83 19.43
CA GLN A 46 7.03 4.58 20.06
C GLN A 46 6.88 3.13 20.54
N ILE A 47 7.68 2.21 20.01
CA ILE A 47 7.70 0.79 20.39
C ILE A 47 8.76 0.57 21.47
N ASP A 48 9.99 1.03 21.22
CA ASP A 48 11.11 0.98 22.17
C ASP A 48 11.99 2.23 22.01
N GLU A 49 12.14 3.00 23.09
CA GLU A 49 12.91 4.24 23.11
C GLU A 49 14.43 4.02 22.92
N ASN A 50 14.93 2.83 23.23
CA ASN A 50 16.38 2.54 23.19
C ASN A 50 16.83 1.91 21.87
N GLU A 51 15.88 1.49 21.03
CA GLU A 51 16.16 0.77 19.79
C GLU A 51 16.61 1.73 18.68
N HIS A 52 17.69 1.36 18.00
CA HIS A 52 18.26 2.11 16.87
C HIS A 52 18.43 1.17 15.68
N LEU A 53 17.70 1.45 14.60
CA LEU A 53 17.83 0.67 13.38
C LEU A 53 19.16 1.00 12.68
N ASP A 54 19.81 -0.05 12.19
CA ASP A 54 20.92 0.11 11.26
C ASP A 54 20.44 0.80 9.96
N PRO A 55 21.24 1.69 9.35
CA PRO A 55 20.86 2.38 8.11
C PRO A 55 20.39 1.46 6.98
N ASP A 56 20.98 0.27 6.84
CA ASP A 56 20.62 -0.67 5.79
C ASP A 56 19.25 -1.30 6.06
N VAL A 57 18.96 -1.61 7.33
CA VAL A 57 17.65 -2.13 7.76
C VAL A 57 16.57 -1.07 7.61
N ALA A 58 16.86 0.18 7.99
CA ALA A 58 15.94 1.29 7.82
C ALA A 58 15.58 1.50 6.34
N SER A 59 16.56 1.43 5.45
CA SER A 59 16.35 1.55 4.00
C SER A 59 15.47 0.43 3.46
N PHE A 60 15.72 -0.81 3.89
CA PHE A 60 14.89 -1.97 3.53
C PHE A 60 13.44 -1.84 4.00
N LEU A 61 13.22 -1.38 5.25
CA LEU A 61 11.87 -1.18 5.78
C LEU A 61 11.11 -0.07 5.03
N ILE A 62 11.80 0.99 4.59
CA ILE A 62 11.20 2.04 3.77
C ILE A 62 10.80 1.49 2.40
N GLU A 63 11.68 0.74 1.74
CA GLU A 63 11.38 0.09 0.45
C GLU A 63 10.17 -0.85 0.57
N MET A 64 10.10 -1.67 1.61
CA MET A 64 8.95 -2.52 1.88
C MET A 64 7.66 -1.72 2.13
N ALA A 65 7.76 -0.55 2.78
CA ALA A 65 6.61 0.31 3.00
C ALA A 65 6.09 0.92 1.70
N GLU A 66 6.98 1.29 0.77
CA GLU A 66 6.62 1.75 -0.57
C GLU A 66 5.91 0.65 -1.35
N GLU A 67 6.48 -0.56 -1.36
CA GLU A 67 5.87 -1.71 -2.02
C GLU A 67 4.49 -2.05 -1.42
N PHE A 68 4.35 -1.94 -0.10
CA PHE A 68 3.07 -2.16 0.58
C PHE A 68 1.99 -1.20 0.08
N VAL A 69 2.30 0.10 -0.04
CA VAL A 69 1.32 1.09 -0.53
C VAL A 69 0.92 0.80 -1.98
N ASP A 70 1.88 0.47 -2.84
CA ASP A 70 1.60 0.14 -4.24
C ASP A 70 0.72 -1.12 -4.37
N ASN A 71 1.05 -2.17 -3.62
CA ASN A 71 0.30 -3.42 -3.60
C ASN A 71 -1.14 -3.22 -3.09
N VAL A 72 -1.31 -2.51 -1.97
CA VAL A 72 -2.62 -2.23 -1.38
C VAL A 72 -3.46 -1.34 -2.28
N THR A 73 -2.86 -0.27 -2.82
CA THR A 73 -3.58 0.69 -3.68
C THR A 73 -4.01 0.05 -5.00
N THR A 74 -3.13 -0.74 -5.62
CA THR A 74 -3.45 -1.47 -6.85
C THR A 74 -4.63 -2.42 -6.65
N PHE A 75 -4.60 -3.22 -5.58
CA PHE A 75 -5.69 -4.14 -5.29
C PHE A 75 -7.00 -3.41 -4.97
N ALA A 76 -6.93 -2.33 -4.19
CA ALA A 76 -8.09 -1.54 -3.83
C ALA A 76 -8.72 -0.86 -5.07
N CYS A 77 -7.92 -0.34 -6.00
CA CYS A 77 -8.41 0.16 -7.28
C CYS A 77 -9.07 -0.95 -8.12
N ASN A 78 -8.54 -2.16 -8.11
CA ASN A 78 -9.17 -3.31 -8.77
C ASN A 78 -10.51 -3.69 -8.13
N LEU A 79 -10.64 -3.60 -6.80
CA LEU A 79 -11.92 -3.78 -6.10
C LEU A 79 -12.94 -2.69 -6.46
N ALA A 80 -12.47 -1.44 -6.58
CA ALA A 80 -13.32 -0.32 -7.00
C ALA A 80 -13.92 -0.56 -8.39
N GLN A 81 -13.08 -0.97 -9.34
CA GLN A 81 -13.52 -1.35 -10.67
C GLN A 81 -14.45 -2.58 -10.64
N HIS A 82 -14.18 -3.57 -9.78
CA HIS A 82 -15.00 -4.78 -9.68
C HIS A 82 -16.44 -4.50 -9.23
N ARG A 83 -16.67 -3.51 -8.35
CA ARG A 83 -18.04 -3.06 -8.01
C ARG A 83 -18.65 -2.11 -9.04
N LYS A 84 -17.92 -1.78 -10.11
CA LYS A 84 -18.26 -0.76 -11.13
C LYS A 84 -18.29 0.67 -10.55
N GLY A 85 -17.47 0.92 -9.53
CA GLY A 85 -17.27 2.26 -8.98
C GLY A 85 -16.23 3.04 -9.78
N ASP A 86 -16.46 4.34 -9.96
CA ASP A 86 -15.54 5.26 -10.65
C ASP A 86 -14.55 5.94 -9.69
N SER A 87 -14.66 5.64 -8.38
CA SER A 87 -13.85 6.25 -7.34
C SER A 87 -13.38 5.19 -6.33
N LEU A 88 -12.16 5.38 -5.81
CA LEU A 88 -11.61 4.54 -4.75
C LEU A 88 -12.33 4.88 -3.43
N GLU A 89 -12.95 3.90 -2.80
CA GLU A 89 -13.66 4.07 -1.53
C GLU A 89 -12.90 3.38 -0.39
N VAL A 90 -13.13 3.84 0.85
CA VAL A 90 -12.49 3.28 2.06
C VAL A 90 -12.77 1.77 2.20
N LYS A 91 -13.94 1.32 1.73
CA LYS A 91 -14.34 -0.10 1.75
C LYS A 91 -13.41 -1.00 0.94
N ASP A 92 -12.79 -0.48 -0.12
CA ASP A 92 -11.87 -1.25 -0.96
C ASP A 92 -10.57 -1.55 -0.24
N LEU A 93 -9.99 -0.49 0.36
CA LEU A 93 -8.78 -0.60 1.16
C LEU A 93 -9.03 -1.48 2.38
N GLN A 94 -10.15 -1.26 3.07
CA GLN A 94 -10.50 -2.04 4.25
C GLN A 94 -10.61 -3.54 3.93
N LEU A 95 -11.30 -3.92 2.85
CA LEU A 95 -11.46 -5.33 2.49
C LEU A 95 -10.10 -5.99 2.20
N HIS A 96 -9.21 -5.29 1.50
CA HIS A 96 -7.89 -5.83 1.17
C HIS A 96 -7.01 -5.99 2.41
N LEU A 97 -6.98 -4.98 3.29
CA LEU A 97 -6.22 -4.99 4.53
C LEU A 97 -6.70 -6.08 5.50
N GLU A 98 -8.02 -6.26 5.65
CA GLU A 98 -8.57 -7.27 6.55
C GLU A 98 -8.33 -8.70 6.05
N ARG A 99 -8.41 -8.95 4.72
CA ARG A 99 -8.35 -10.32 4.17
C ARG A 99 -6.94 -10.81 3.87
N ASN A 100 -6.04 -9.92 3.47
CA ASN A 100 -4.70 -10.32 3.02
C ASN A 100 -3.62 -9.98 4.05
N TRP A 101 -3.78 -8.86 4.75
CA TRP A 101 -2.80 -8.38 5.72
C TRP A 101 -3.21 -8.65 7.17
N ASN A 102 -4.48 -9.05 7.38
CA ASN A 102 -5.06 -9.23 8.71
C ASN A 102 -4.94 -7.96 9.58
N ILE A 103 -4.93 -6.79 8.93
CA ILE A 103 -4.90 -5.47 9.56
C ILE A 103 -6.32 -4.93 9.60
N ARG A 104 -6.77 -4.50 10.79
CA ARG A 104 -8.10 -3.92 10.98
C ARG A 104 -7.97 -2.51 11.55
N ILE A 105 -8.46 -1.53 10.80
CA ILE A 105 -8.46 -0.12 11.24
C ILE A 105 -9.74 0.16 12.03
N PRO A 106 -9.65 0.49 13.34
CA PRO A 106 -10.81 0.86 14.14
C PRO A 106 -11.49 2.12 13.59
N GLY A 107 -12.83 2.20 13.69
CA GLY A 107 -13.59 3.40 13.30
C GLY A 107 -13.96 3.51 11.82
N PHE A 108 -13.40 2.68 10.93
CA PHE A 108 -13.71 2.69 9.49
C PHE A 108 -14.64 1.57 9.01
N HIS A 109 -14.98 0.62 9.89
CA HIS A 109 -15.93 -0.44 9.57
C HIS A 109 -17.36 0.11 9.53
N GLU A 110 -17.97 0.15 8.35
CA GLU A 110 -19.42 0.25 8.23
C GLU A 110 -20.01 -1.05 8.76
N SER A 111 -20.78 -0.96 9.85
CA SER A 111 -21.37 -2.07 10.57
C SER A 111 -22.20 -2.98 9.67
N ALA A 112 -21.59 -4.04 9.15
CA ALA A 112 -22.29 -5.14 8.53
C ALA A 112 -21.43 -6.39 8.64
N SER A 113 -21.31 -6.93 9.85
CA SER A 113 -21.09 -8.37 10.00
C SER A 113 -22.32 -9.06 9.42
N THR A 114 -22.35 -9.21 8.09
CA THR A 114 -23.19 -10.23 7.47
C THR A 114 -22.54 -11.53 7.86
N ALA A 115 -22.91 -12.03 9.04
CA ALA A 115 -22.87 -13.45 9.32
C ALA A 115 -23.70 -14.12 8.23
N LYS A 116 -23.10 -14.34 7.06
CA LYS A 116 -23.65 -15.15 6.00
C LYS A 116 -23.67 -16.53 6.60
N LYS A 117 -24.81 -16.90 7.20
CA LYS A 117 -25.11 -18.29 7.53
C LYS A 117 -24.78 -19.05 6.27
N THR A 118 -23.73 -19.86 6.30
CA THR A 118 -23.27 -20.63 5.14
C THR A 118 -24.46 -21.48 4.74
N SER A 119 -25.18 -21.07 3.70
CA SER A 119 -26.35 -21.79 3.21
C SER A 119 -25.80 -23.04 2.55
N ILE A 120 -25.71 -24.12 3.32
CA ILE A 120 -25.25 -25.41 2.82
C ILE A 120 -26.31 -25.86 1.80
N PRO A 121 -25.96 -26.01 0.51
CA PRO A 121 -26.93 -26.45 -0.48
C PRO A 121 -27.48 -27.84 -0.09
N ASP A 122 -28.77 -28.09 -0.34
CA ASP A 122 -29.44 -29.33 0.08
C ASP A 122 -28.73 -30.58 -0.44
N THR A 123 -28.10 -30.50 -1.61
CA THR A 123 -27.26 -31.56 -2.19
C THR A 123 -26.00 -31.85 -1.36
N HIS A 124 -25.40 -30.84 -0.72
CA HIS A 124 -24.29 -31.04 0.21
C HIS A 124 -24.78 -31.66 1.52
N LYS A 125 -25.94 -31.22 2.03
CA LYS A 125 -26.55 -31.79 3.23
C LYS A 125 -26.87 -33.29 3.06
N GLN A 126 -27.52 -33.66 1.96
CA GLN A 126 -27.80 -35.06 1.63
C GLN A 126 -26.54 -35.92 1.53
N ARG A 127 -25.45 -35.38 0.94
CA ARG A 127 -24.16 -36.08 0.87
C ARG A 127 -23.57 -36.31 2.26
N MET A 128 -23.64 -35.31 3.15
CA MET A 128 -23.18 -35.45 4.53
C MET A 128 -23.98 -36.50 5.31
N ASP A 129 -25.29 -36.58 5.11
CA ASP A 129 -26.14 -37.58 5.79
C ASP A 129 -25.80 -39.02 5.34
N LEU A 130 -25.54 -39.23 4.05
CA LEU A 130 -25.10 -40.52 3.52
C LEU A 130 -23.72 -40.93 4.07
N VAL A 131 -22.77 -39.98 4.13
CA VAL A 131 -21.45 -40.21 4.72
C VAL A 131 -21.58 -40.59 6.20
N ASN A 132 -22.32 -39.82 7.00
CA ASN A 132 -22.54 -40.11 8.42
C ASN A 132 -23.20 -41.47 8.64
N LYS A 133 -24.19 -41.83 7.81
CA LYS A 133 -24.83 -43.15 7.86
C LYS A 133 -23.85 -44.28 7.56
N SER A 134 -22.99 -44.09 6.56
CA SER A 134 -21.94 -45.07 6.22
C SER A 134 -20.86 -45.23 7.28
N GLN A 135 -20.51 -44.14 7.99
CA GLN A 135 -19.54 -44.16 9.09
C GLN A 135 -20.12 -44.86 10.33
N ASN A 136 -21.39 -44.59 10.65
CA ASN A 136 -22.08 -45.20 11.78
C ASN A 136 -22.41 -46.68 11.54
N ALA A 137 -22.63 -47.11 10.30
CA ALA A 137 -22.83 -48.53 9.97
C ALA A 137 -21.52 -49.35 9.99
N LYS A 138 -20.36 -48.69 10.05
CA LYS A 138 -19.03 -49.32 10.13
C LYS A 138 -18.45 -49.35 11.55
N ARG A 139 -19.13 -48.71 12.51
CA ARG A 139 -18.82 -48.77 13.95
C ARG A 139 -19.65 -49.86 14.59
#